data_AF-A0A534ZMG4-F1
#
_entry.id   AF-A0A534ZMG4-F1
#
_cell.length_a   1.000
_cell.length_b   1.000
_cell.length_c   1.000
_cell.angle_alpha   90.00
_cell.angle_beta   90.00
_cell.angle_gamma   90.00
#
_symmetry.space_group_name_H-M   'P 1'
#
loop_
_entity.id
_entity.type
_entity.pdbx_description
1 polymer ?
#
loop_
_entity_poly.entity_id
_entity_poly.type
_entity_poly.pdbx_seq_one_letter_code
_entity_poly.pdbx_strand_id
1 'polypeptide(L)'
;MSERAKLFTSGGSQAVRLPKAYRFEHQREVLITRRGQQVILEPTRRRWSRAFLELSGTAPDFPYPEDPPPAEPGPYPRVTRQIQESSPNDLCVSSVAVAELRYGAEKSEQRQRNHERLDVFLAEIRCVDFDTDTASVYGRIRSTLERRGSIIGPYDLQIAAHALSLGLVLVSDNVREFRRVRGLKVANWRRRG
;
A
#
# COMPACT_ATOMS: atom_id res chain seq x y z
N MET A 1 22.45 -0.50 4.95
CA MET A 1 23.53 -0.10 5.88
C MET A 1 22.93 0.78 6.97
N SER A 2 23.25 0.55 8.23
CA SER A 2 22.81 1.39 9.36
C SER A 2 23.97 2.26 9.84
N GLU A 3 23.69 3.52 10.16
CA GLU A 3 24.63 4.44 10.80
C GLU A 3 24.07 4.93 12.15
N ARG A 4 24.96 5.34 13.05
CA ARG A 4 24.57 5.88 14.36
C ARG A 4 24.36 7.39 14.24
N ALA A 5 23.17 7.87 14.63
CA ALA A 5 22.89 9.29 14.81
C ALA A 5 22.99 9.68 16.29
N LYS A 6 23.38 10.93 16.59
CA LYS A 6 23.42 11.44 17.96
C LYS A 6 22.04 11.94 18.38
N LEU A 7 21.64 11.62 19.61
CA LEU A 7 20.50 12.23 20.29
C LEU A 7 20.97 13.43 21.10
N PHE A 8 20.16 14.48 21.14
CA PHE A 8 20.36 15.63 22.02
C PHE A 8 19.02 16.11 22.58
N THR A 9 19.07 16.86 23.67
CA THR A 9 17.90 17.46 24.31
C THR A 9 17.83 18.95 24.02
N SER A 10 16.63 19.46 23.76
CA SER A 10 16.36 20.89 23.59
C SER A 10 14.95 21.21 24.08
N GLY A 11 14.82 22.14 25.03
CA GLY A 11 13.51 22.57 25.54
C GLY A 11 12.63 21.42 26.06
N GLY A 12 13.21 20.43 26.75
CA GLY A 12 12.49 19.25 27.25
C GLY A 12 12.17 18.19 26.20
N SER A 13 12.53 18.41 24.93
CA SER A 13 12.33 17.47 23.82
C SER A 13 13.63 16.74 23.46
N GLN A 14 13.52 15.54 22.89
CA GLN A 14 14.65 14.85 22.26
C GLN A 14 14.69 15.15 20.76
N ALA A 15 15.89 15.28 20.22
CA ALA A 15 16.14 15.53 18.81
C ALA A 15 17.26 14.61 18.27
N VAL A 16 17.13 14.20 17.01
CA VAL A 16 18.09 13.35 16.30
C VAL A 16 18.90 14.22 15.33
N ARG A 17 20.23 14.17 15.41
CA ARG A 17 21.11 14.82 14.42
C ARG A 17 21.35 13.87 13.24
N LEU A 18 20.60 14.07 12.15
CA LEU A 18 20.76 13.28 10.93
C LEU A 18 22.13 13.54 10.27
N PRO A 19 22.95 12.48 10.02
CA PRO A 19 24.16 12.60 9.21
C PRO A 19 23.83 13.10 7.80
N LYS A 20 24.82 13.68 7.11
CA LYS A 20 24.61 14.35 5.81
C LYS A 20 23.91 13.46 4.79
N ALA A 21 24.25 12.17 4.73
CA ALA A 21 23.68 11.19 3.81
C ALA A 21 22.19 10.86 4.06
N TYR A 22 21.65 11.18 5.24
CA TYR A 22 20.27 10.91 5.63
C TYR A 22 19.42 12.18 5.78
N ARG A 23 19.94 13.35 5.38
CA ARG A 23 19.20 14.60 5.46
C ARG A 23 18.09 14.61 4.43
N PHE A 24 16.94 15.11 4.84
CA PHE A 24 15.86 15.41 3.92
C PHE A 24 16.09 16.76 3.25
N GLU A 25 16.01 16.81 1.92
CA GLU A 25 16.18 18.03 1.16
C GLU A 25 14.85 18.79 1.06
N HIS A 26 14.93 20.14 1.02
CA HIS A 26 13.80 21.02 0.72
C HIS A 26 12.56 20.93 1.65
N GLN A 27 12.71 20.41 2.87
CA GLN A 27 11.63 20.37 3.86
C GLN A 27 12.16 20.65 5.28
N ARG A 28 11.29 21.24 6.11
CA ARG A 28 11.60 21.58 7.52
C ARG A 28 11.04 20.57 8.53
N GLU A 29 10.16 19.71 8.07
CA GLU A 29 9.39 18.77 8.88
C GLU A 29 9.42 17.39 8.23
N VAL A 30 9.26 16.36 9.04
CA VAL A 30 9.18 14.95 8.66
C VAL A 30 7.95 14.32 9.33
N LEU A 31 7.34 13.34 8.67
CA LEU A 31 6.38 12.46 9.31
C LEU A 31 7.13 11.49 10.22
N ILE A 32 6.57 11.23 11.41
CA ILE A 32 7.17 10.34 12.40
C ILE A 32 6.17 9.25 12.73
N THR A 33 6.59 7.99 12.54
CA THR A 33 5.79 6.81 12.88
C THR A 33 6.59 5.92 13.84
N ARG A 34 5.91 5.28 14.80
CA ARG A 34 6.49 4.26 15.68
C ARG A 34 6.03 2.87 15.23
N ARG A 35 6.98 1.94 15.02
CA ARG A 35 6.72 0.52 14.76
C ARG A 35 7.51 -0.33 15.75
N GLY A 36 6.83 -0.87 16.76
CA GLY A 36 7.50 -1.50 17.91
C GLY A 36 8.53 -0.56 18.55
N GLN A 37 9.81 -0.98 18.54
CA GLN A 37 10.92 -0.18 19.06
C GLN A 37 11.53 0.80 18.04
N GLN A 38 11.08 0.76 16.78
CA GLN A 38 11.61 1.60 15.72
C GLN A 38 10.87 2.94 15.64
N VAL A 39 11.63 4.02 15.40
CA VAL A 39 11.11 5.33 15.01
C VAL A 39 11.46 5.55 13.54
N ILE A 40 10.45 5.69 12.70
CA ILE A 40 10.58 5.84 11.25
C ILE A 40 10.30 7.30 10.91
N LEU A 41 11.22 7.94 10.19
CA LEU A 41 11.10 9.31 9.69
C LEU A 41 10.86 9.27 8.18
N GLU A 42 9.79 9.91 7.71
CA GLU A 42 9.40 9.97 6.30
C GLU A 42 9.26 11.43 5.82
N PRO A 43 9.42 11.74 4.53
CA PRO A 43 9.21 13.10 4.03
C PRO A 43 7.76 13.58 4.18
N THR A 44 7.56 14.85 4.52
CA THR A 44 6.20 15.43 4.71
C THR A 44 5.45 15.62 3.40
N ARG A 45 6.17 15.93 2.32
CA ARG A 45 5.58 16.17 1.00
C ARG A 45 6.25 15.32 -0.04
N ARG A 46 5.55 14.29 -0.46
CA ARG A 46 5.84 13.58 -1.71
C ARG A 46 4.86 14.08 -2.78
N ARG A 47 5.34 14.29 -3.99
CA ARG A 47 4.51 14.45 -5.18
C ARG A 47 4.69 13.20 -6.02
N TRP A 48 3.63 12.77 -6.69
CA TRP A 48 3.72 11.72 -7.69
C TRP A 48 4.69 12.16 -8.80
N SER A 49 5.57 11.27 -9.26
CA SER A 49 6.35 11.57 -10.46
C SER A 49 5.44 11.50 -11.69
N ARG A 50 5.91 12.14 -12.76
CA ARG A 50 5.24 12.08 -14.06
C ARG A 50 5.08 10.64 -14.57
N ALA A 51 6.11 9.81 -14.41
CA ALA A 51 6.08 8.41 -14.86
C ALA A 51 5.00 7.60 -14.12
N PHE A 52 4.84 7.82 -12.81
CA PHE A 52 3.78 7.18 -12.05
C PHE A 52 2.39 7.68 -12.45
N LEU A 53 2.22 9.00 -12.68
CA LEU A 53 0.95 9.56 -13.13
C LEU A 53 0.54 9.01 -14.51
N GLU A 54 1.50 8.83 -15.43
CA GLU A 54 1.27 8.20 -16.73
C GLU A 54 0.88 6.71 -16.60
N LEU A 55 1.36 6.03 -15.55
CA LEU A 55 0.93 4.66 -15.22
C LEU A 55 -0.41 4.58 -14.48
N SER A 56 -0.84 5.67 -13.84
CA SER A 56 -2.01 5.66 -12.96
C SER A 56 -3.30 5.40 -13.75
N GLY A 57 -3.92 4.25 -13.46
CA GLY A 57 -5.13 3.77 -14.14
C GLY A 57 -4.87 3.11 -15.50
N THR A 58 -3.63 3.06 -16.00
CA THR A 58 -3.34 2.57 -17.35
C THR A 58 -2.98 1.09 -17.43
N ALA A 59 -3.29 0.25 -16.43
CA ALA A 59 -3.04 -1.21 -16.46
C ALA A 59 -4.18 -1.96 -17.15
N PRO A 60 -4.13 -2.22 -18.48
CA PRO A 60 -5.24 -2.81 -19.21
C PRO A 60 -5.22 -4.34 -19.02
N ASP A 61 -4.04 -4.92 -18.81
CA ASP A 61 -3.74 -6.35 -18.98
C ASP A 61 -2.91 -6.93 -17.82
N PHE A 62 -3.29 -6.62 -16.58
CA PHE A 62 -2.80 -7.43 -15.46
C PHE A 62 -3.61 -8.73 -15.46
N PRO A 63 -3.00 -9.94 -15.51
CA PRO A 63 -3.74 -11.17 -15.75
C PRO A 63 -4.63 -11.53 -14.55
N TYR A 64 -5.84 -10.99 -14.56
CA TYR A 64 -7.03 -11.60 -14.01
C TYR A 64 -7.82 -12.22 -15.17
N PRO A 65 -8.51 -13.35 -14.97
CA PRO A 65 -9.01 -14.17 -16.07
C PRO A 65 -9.93 -13.40 -17.04
N GLU A 66 -9.56 -13.50 -18.32
CA GLU A 66 -10.27 -13.32 -19.60
C GLU A 66 -11.31 -12.20 -19.70
N ASP A 67 -10.83 -10.96 -19.84
CA ASP A 67 -11.04 -10.16 -21.07
C ASP A 67 -10.30 -8.81 -20.97
N PRO A 68 -9.45 -8.43 -21.95
CA PRO A 68 -8.74 -7.15 -21.93
C PRO A 68 -9.61 -6.02 -22.53
N PRO A 69 -9.71 -4.83 -21.91
CA PRO A 69 -10.27 -3.65 -22.56
C PRO A 69 -9.20 -2.90 -23.39
N PRO A 70 -9.60 -2.20 -24.47
CA PRO A 70 -8.69 -1.60 -25.44
C PRO A 70 -7.96 -0.34 -24.92
N ALA A 71 -6.90 0.02 -25.66
CA ALA A 71 -5.92 1.05 -25.34
C ALA A 71 -6.47 2.50 -25.38
N GLU A 72 -6.81 3.04 -24.21
CA GLU A 72 -7.08 4.46 -23.92
C GLU A 72 -6.68 4.73 -22.44
N PRO A 73 -6.60 5.99 -21.93
CA PRO A 73 -6.30 6.27 -20.50
C PRO A 73 -7.11 5.32 -19.62
N GLY A 74 -6.42 4.43 -18.92
CA GLY A 74 -7.00 3.10 -18.69
C GLY A 74 -8.28 3.09 -17.83
N PRO A 75 -8.92 1.92 -17.71
CA PRO A 75 -10.39 1.77 -17.68
C PRO A 75 -11.14 2.38 -16.48
N TYR A 76 -10.46 3.07 -15.54
CA TYR A 76 -11.06 3.59 -14.30
C TYR A 76 -10.67 5.06 -14.02
N PRO A 77 -11.29 6.04 -14.69
CA PRO A 77 -10.99 7.47 -14.50
C PRO A 77 -11.10 7.94 -13.04
N ARG A 78 -12.01 7.32 -12.27
CA ARG A 78 -12.17 7.63 -10.84
C ARG A 78 -11.00 7.13 -10.00
N VAL A 79 -10.40 5.98 -10.33
CA VAL A 79 -9.19 5.49 -9.65
C VAL A 79 -8.03 6.44 -9.92
N THR A 80 -7.81 6.80 -11.19
CA THR A 80 -6.79 7.78 -11.58
C THR A 80 -6.97 9.10 -10.82
N ARG A 81 -8.19 9.63 -10.78
CA ARG A 81 -8.51 10.86 -10.04
C ARG A 81 -8.22 10.74 -8.55
N GLN A 82 -8.66 9.66 -7.89
CA GLN A 82 -8.41 9.46 -6.45
C GLN A 82 -6.92 9.38 -6.13
N ILE A 83 -6.12 8.72 -6.98
CA ILE A 83 -4.67 8.67 -6.85
C ILE A 83 -4.07 10.07 -7.00
N GLN A 84 -4.47 10.82 -8.03
CA GLN A 84 -4.00 12.19 -8.29
C GLN A 84 -4.35 13.18 -7.17
N GLU A 85 -5.53 13.03 -6.57
CA GLU A 85 -6.01 13.87 -5.46
C GLU A 85 -5.40 13.46 -4.09
N SER A 86 -4.81 12.27 -3.98
CA SER A 86 -4.17 11.77 -2.75
C SER A 86 -2.68 12.11 -2.69
N SER A 87 -2.12 12.24 -1.49
CA SER A 87 -0.66 12.27 -1.32
C SER A 87 -0.08 10.85 -1.46
N PRO A 88 1.15 10.68 -1.99
CA PRO A 88 1.86 9.40 -1.90
C PRO A 88 2.04 8.89 -0.47
N ASN A 89 2.00 9.77 0.53
CA ASN A 89 2.08 9.39 1.93
C ASN A 89 0.76 8.80 2.47
N ASP A 90 -0.37 9.08 1.81
CA ASP A 90 -1.70 8.60 2.22
C ASP A 90 -2.02 7.21 1.67
N LEU A 91 -1.23 6.74 0.70
CA LEU A 91 -1.43 5.46 0.02
C LEU A 91 -0.30 4.49 0.33
N CYS A 92 -0.67 3.21 0.48
CA CYS A 92 0.28 2.13 0.61
C CYS A 92 -0.28 0.85 0.01
N VAL A 93 0.61 -0.11 -0.23
CA VAL A 93 0.26 -1.45 -0.70
C VAL A 93 0.79 -2.50 0.28
N SER A 94 0.00 -3.52 0.53
CA SER A 94 0.43 -4.68 1.34
C SER A 94 1.45 -5.50 0.57
N SER A 95 2.52 -5.97 1.23
CA SER A 95 3.48 -6.89 0.62
C SER A 95 2.84 -8.18 0.07
N VAL A 96 1.71 -8.62 0.65
CA VAL A 96 0.90 -9.74 0.14
C VAL A 96 0.31 -9.42 -1.23
N ALA A 97 -0.26 -8.22 -1.40
CA ALA A 97 -0.78 -7.78 -2.69
C ALA A 97 0.34 -7.59 -3.72
N VAL A 98 1.52 -7.14 -3.28
CA VAL A 98 2.71 -7.08 -4.15
C VAL A 98 3.12 -8.47 -4.62
N ALA A 99 3.07 -9.49 -3.77
CA ALA A 99 3.36 -10.86 -4.17
C ALA A 99 2.37 -11.36 -5.24
N GLU A 100 1.07 -11.09 -5.09
CA GLU A 100 0.06 -11.42 -6.10
C GLU A 100 0.31 -10.68 -7.42
N LEU A 101 0.66 -9.41 -7.36
CA LEU A 101 1.01 -8.62 -8.54
C LEU A 101 2.25 -9.19 -9.24
N ARG A 102 3.32 -9.50 -8.52
CA ARG A 102 4.52 -10.10 -9.10
C ARG A 102 4.25 -11.45 -9.73
N TYR A 103 3.43 -12.29 -9.08
CA TYR A 103 2.99 -13.56 -9.64
C TYR A 103 2.21 -13.38 -10.95
N GLY A 104 1.29 -12.40 -10.99
CA GLY A 104 0.59 -12.04 -12.22
C GLY A 104 1.53 -11.58 -13.33
N ALA A 105 2.53 -10.75 -13.01
CA ALA A 105 3.54 -10.34 -13.98
C ALA A 105 4.35 -11.52 -14.53
N GLU A 106 4.74 -12.48 -13.68
CA GLU A 106 5.48 -13.68 -14.10
C GLU A 106 4.67 -14.56 -15.07
N LYS A 107 3.36 -14.70 -14.81
CA LYS A 107 2.43 -15.49 -15.63
C LYS A 107 2.09 -14.85 -16.98
N SER A 108 2.33 -13.55 -17.14
CA SER A 108 1.99 -12.82 -18.36
C SER A 108 2.94 -13.12 -19.52
N GLU A 109 2.42 -13.09 -20.74
CA GLU A 109 3.24 -13.11 -21.97
C GLU A 109 4.17 -11.88 -22.05
N GLN A 110 3.76 -10.75 -21.49
CA GLN A 110 4.54 -9.50 -21.45
C GLN A 110 5.26 -9.34 -20.10
N ARG A 111 5.90 -10.41 -19.61
CA ARG A 111 6.54 -10.47 -18.28
C ARG A 111 7.43 -9.27 -17.98
N GLN A 112 8.46 -9.03 -18.79
CA GLN A 112 9.43 -7.96 -18.57
C GLN A 112 8.75 -6.59 -18.44
N ARG A 113 7.86 -6.27 -19.39
CA ARG A 113 7.10 -5.02 -19.40
C ARG A 113 6.24 -4.86 -18.14
N ASN A 114 5.59 -5.92 -17.68
CA ASN A 114 4.76 -5.86 -16.48
C ASN A 114 5.59 -5.70 -15.19
N HIS A 115 6.78 -6.31 -15.12
CA HIS A 115 7.71 -6.08 -14.01
C HIS A 115 8.21 -4.63 -13.98
N GLU A 116 8.59 -4.06 -15.12
CA GLU A 116 9.04 -2.65 -15.20
C GLU A 116 7.94 -1.68 -14.74
N ARG A 117 6.68 -1.93 -15.15
CA ARG A 117 5.54 -1.12 -14.70
C ARG A 117 5.29 -1.24 -13.20
N LEU A 118 5.42 -2.44 -12.64
CA LEU A 118 5.35 -2.65 -11.20
C LEU A 118 6.48 -1.94 -10.47
N ASP A 119 7.70 -1.95 -11.01
CA ASP A 119 8.85 -1.28 -10.40
C ASP A 119 8.61 0.23 -10.29
N VAL A 120 8.10 0.85 -11.35
CA VAL A 120 7.72 2.28 -11.31
C VAL A 120 6.60 2.55 -10.31
N PHE A 121 5.59 1.67 -10.24
CA PHE A 121 4.50 1.78 -9.25
C PHE A 121 5.01 1.69 -7.80
N LEU A 122 5.85 0.68 -7.53
CA LEU A 122 6.38 0.39 -6.19
C LEU A 122 7.49 1.35 -5.76
N ALA A 123 8.12 2.08 -6.69
CA ALA A 123 9.05 3.16 -6.36
C ALA A 123 8.35 4.34 -5.65
N GLU A 124 7.05 4.53 -5.89
CA GLU A 124 6.31 5.67 -5.35
C GLU A 124 5.36 5.31 -4.22
N ILE A 125 4.69 4.17 -4.31
CA ILE A 125 3.79 3.72 -3.25
C ILE A 125 4.57 2.97 -2.18
N ARG A 126 4.36 3.36 -0.93
CA ARG A 126 4.94 2.67 0.21
C ARG A 126 4.42 1.23 0.26
N CYS A 127 5.33 0.26 0.11
CA CYS A 127 5.05 -1.14 0.44
C CYS A 127 5.14 -1.33 1.95
N VAL A 128 4.14 -1.98 2.55
CA VAL A 128 4.11 -2.29 3.97
C VAL A 128 4.24 -3.80 4.15
N ASP A 129 5.16 -4.21 5.01
CA ASP A 129 5.43 -5.62 5.28
C ASP A 129 4.35 -6.24 6.15
N PHE A 130 3.94 -7.46 5.83
CA PHE A 130 3.07 -8.27 6.68
C PHE A 130 3.87 -8.77 7.90
N ASP A 131 3.67 -8.13 9.05
CA ASP A 131 4.40 -8.40 10.28
C ASP A 131 3.64 -9.30 11.28
N THR A 132 4.26 -9.57 12.43
CA THR A 132 3.70 -10.41 13.50
C THR A 132 2.46 -9.82 14.16
N ASP A 133 2.36 -8.49 14.23
CA ASP A 133 1.19 -7.81 14.77
C ASP A 133 -0.02 -8.05 13.84
N THR A 134 0.22 -7.95 12.54
CA THR A 134 -0.74 -8.29 11.50
C THR A 134 -1.13 -9.77 11.53
N ALA A 135 -0.17 -10.68 11.71
CA ALA A 135 -0.44 -12.12 11.85
C ALA A 135 -1.39 -12.41 13.03
N SER A 136 -1.24 -11.69 14.14
CA SER A 136 -2.13 -11.80 15.31
C SER A 136 -3.56 -11.32 14.99
N VAL A 137 -3.70 -10.25 14.19
CA VAL A 137 -5.01 -9.77 13.71
C VAL A 137 -5.65 -10.78 12.77
N TYR A 138 -4.87 -11.37 11.85
CA TYR A 138 -5.32 -12.41 10.92
C TYR A 138 -5.96 -13.58 11.67
N GLY A 139 -5.28 -14.13 12.69
CA GLY A 139 -5.79 -15.27 13.46
C GLY A 139 -7.15 -15.00 14.10
N ARG A 140 -7.35 -13.78 14.63
CA ARG A 140 -8.64 -13.36 15.21
C ARG A 140 -9.75 -13.28 14.15
N ILE A 141 -9.45 -12.69 12.99
CA ILE A 141 -10.44 -12.58 11.91
C ILE A 141 -10.79 -13.97 11.38
N ARG A 142 -9.79 -14.81 11.08
CA ARG A 142 -9.98 -16.18 10.58
C ARG A 142 -10.90 -16.99 11.47
N SER A 143 -10.59 -17.04 12.77
CA SER A 143 -11.40 -17.79 13.74
C SER A 143 -12.83 -17.25 13.83
N THR A 144 -13.02 -15.93 13.71
CA THR A 144 -14.35 -15.31 13.74
C THR A 144 -15.18 -15.65 12.49
N LEU A 145 -14.56 -15.66 11.32
CA LEU A 145 -15.22 -15.99 10.06
C LEU A 145 -15.60 -17.48 9.99
N GLU A 146 -14.69 -18.37 10.41
CA GLU A 146 -14.91 -19.82 10.43
C GLU A 146 -16.08 -20.19 11.36
N ARG A 147 -16.16 -19.61 12.56
CA ARG A 147 -17.30 -19.84 13.48
C ARG A 147 -18.65 -19.40 12.91
N ARG A 148 -18.65 -18.52 11.90
CA ARG A 148 -19.86 -18.03 11.21
C ARG A 148 -20.11 -18.73 9.87
N GLY A 149 -19.33 -19.75 9.52
CA GLY A 149 -19.41 -20.43 8.22
C GLY A 149 -19.10 -19.51 7.04
N SER A 150 -18.35 -18.43 7.26
CA SER A 150 -17.97 -17.47 6.22
C SER A 150 -16.53 -17.74 5.74
N ILE A 151 -16.33 -17.69 4.43
CA ILE A 151 -15.03 -17.89 3.79
C ILE A 151 -14.59 -16.58 3.14
N ILE A 152 -13.30 -16.28 3.23
CA ILE A 152 -12.61 -15.26 2.41
C ILE A 152 -11.38 -15.95 1.84
N GLY A 153 -10.98 -15.60 0.61
CA GLY A 153 -9.74 -16.07 0.00
C GLY A 153 -8.53 -15.91 0.95
N PRO A 154 -7.54 -16.82 0.94
CA PRO A 154 -6.46 -16.78 1.92
C PRO A 154 -5.62 -15.50 1.84
N TYR A 155 -5.33 -14.99 0.64
CA TYR A 155 -4.59 -13.73 0.45
C TYR A 155 -5.45 -12.51 0.75
N ASP A 156 -6.71 -12.49 0.32
CA ASP A 156 -7.68 -11.44 0.70
C ASP A 156 -7.80 -11.31 2.21
N LEU A 157 -7.86 -12.43 2.94
CA LEU A 157 -7.93 -12.41 4.39
C LEU A 157 -6.66 -11.82 5.03
N GLN A 158 -5.47 -12.10 4.47
CA GLN A 158 -4.24 -11.47 4.92
C GLN A 158 -4.23 -9.96 4.64
N ILE A 159 -4.67 -9.53 3.45
CA ILE A 159 -4.79 -8.11 3.08
C ILE A 159 -5.79 -7.40 4.01
N ALA A 160 -6.93 -8.02 4.29
CA ALA A 160 -7.94 -7.50 5.20
C ALA A 160 -7.40 -7.34 6.62
N ALA A 161 -6.67 -8.34 7.12
CA ALA A 161 -6.02 -8.31 8.42
C ALA A 161 -4.98 -7.18 8.50
N HIS A 162 -4.23 -6.97 7.43
CA HIS A 162 -3.21 -5.94 7.33
C HIS A 162 -3.80 -4.52 7.34
N ALA A 163 -4.85 -4.29 6.56
CA ALA A 163 -5.55 -3.02 6.61
C ALA A 163 -6.15 -2.75 8.01
N LEU A 164 -6.72 -3.79 8.65
CA LEU A 164 -7.31 -3.66 9.98
C LEU A 164 -6.26 -3.43 11.08
N SER A 165 -5.10 -4.10 11.02
CA SER A 165 -4.03 -3.95 12.02
C SER A 165 -3.47 -2.52 12.03
N LEU A 166 -3.41 -1.88 10.86
CA LEU A 166 -2.95 -0.51 10.68
C LEU A 166 -4.06 0.55 10.83
N GLY A 167 -5.31 0.14 11.04
CA GLY A 167 -6.45 1.05 11.14
C GLY A 167 -6.77 1.80 9.84
N LEU A 168 -6.40 1.25 8.69
CA LEU A 168 -6.52 1.87 7.37
C LEU A 168 -7.87 1.54 6.70
N VAL A 169 -8.18 2.28 5.64
CA VAL A 169 -9.27 1.97 4.72
C VAL A 169 -8.73 1.06 3.61
N LEU A 170 -9.32 -0.12 3.45
CA LEU A 170 -8.99 -1.01 2.35
C LEU A 170 -9.70 -0.55 1.07
N VAL A 171 -8.94 -0.23 0.03
CA VAL A 171 -9.48 0.06 -1.30
C VAL A 171 -9.57 -1.24 -2.10
N SER A 172 -10.79 -1.65 -2.47
CA SER A 172 -11.02 -2.86 -3.26
C SER A 172 -12.33 -2.77 -4.05
N ASP A 173 -12.40 -3.49 -5.15
CA ASP A 173 -13.62 -3.70 -5.91
C ASP A 173 -14.47 -4.88 -5.39
N ASN A 174 -13.86 -5.85 -4.70
CA ASN A 174 -14.52 -6.97 -4.04
C ASN A 174 -15.09 -6.59 -2.65
N VAL A 175 -15.87 -5.51 -2.60
CA VAL A 175 -16.40 -4.94 -1.35
C VAL A 175 -17.23 -5.96 -0.55
N ARG A 176 -17.97 -6.83 -1.25
CA ARG A 176 -18.86 -7.82 -0.63
C ARG A 176 -18.10 -8.81 0.24
N GLU A 177 -16.92 -9.24 -0.20
CA GLU A 177 -16.09 -10.20 0.53
C GLU A 177 -15.46 -9.56 1.76
N PHE A 178 -14.86 -8.37 1.61
CA PHE A 178 -14.21 -7.66 2.70
C PHE A 178 -15.17 -7.15 3.78
N ARG A 179 -16.42 -6.83 3.44
CA ARG A 179 -17.46 -6.44 4.43
C ARG A 179 -17.77 -7.51 5.47
N ARG A 180 -17.38 -8.77 5.24
CA ARG A 180 -17.52 -9.87 6.22
C ARG A 180 -16.59 -9.68 7.42
N VAL A 181 -15.50 -8.92 7.27
CA VAL A 181 -14.55 -8.59 8.34
C VAL A 181 -15.09 -7.44 9.18
N ARG A 182 -15.49 -7.73 10.42
CA ARG A 182 -16.03 -6.72 11.34
C ARG A 182 -14.97 -5.66 11.67
N GLY A 183 -15.34 -4.39 11.54
CA GLY A 183 -14.48 -3.24 11.87
C GLY A 183 -13.57 -2.78 10.73
N LEU A 184 -13.49 -3.55 9.63
CA LEU A 184 -12.72 -3.15 8.45
C LEU A 184 -13.47 -2.08 7.65
N LYS A 185 -12.83 -0.93 7.43
CA LYS A 185 -13.33 0.10 6.52
C LYS A 185 -12.94 -0.27 5.10
N VAL A 186 -13.90 -0.23 4.17
CA VAL A 186 -13.68 -0.60 2.76
C VAL A 186 -14.21 0.50 1.85
N ALA A 187 -13.42 0.92 0.87
CA ALA A 187 -13.81 1.87 -0.16
C ALA A 187 -13.69 1.23 -1.55
N ASN A 188 -14.62 1.55 -2.45
CA ASN A 188 -14.53 1.17 -3.86
C ASN A 188 -14.29 2.41 -4.71
N TRP A 189 -13.18 2.42 -5.44
CA TRP A 189 -12.81 3.52 -6.33
C TRP A 189 -13.22 3.26 -7.79
N ARG A 190 -13.59 2.03 -8.18
CA ARG A 190 -14.07 1.69 -9.54
C ARG A 190 -15.51 2.10 -9.80
N ARG A 191 -16.41 2.08 -8.80
CA ARG A 191 -17.85 2.36 -8.95
C ARG A 191 -18.35 3.39 -7.95
N ARG A 192 -19.37 4.20 -8.28
CA ARG A 192 -20.07 5.04 -7.27
C ARG A 192 -20.71 4.12 -6.22
N GLY A 193 -20.51 4.46 -4.95
CA GLY A 193 -21.10 3.74 -3.81
C GLY A 193 -22.58 4.05 -3.66
#